data_AF-A0A8J7HK54-F1
#
_entry.id   AF-A0A8J7HK54-F1
#
_cell.length_a   1.000
_cell.length_b   1.000
_cell.length_c   1.000
_cell.angle_alpha   90.00
_cell.angle_beta   90.00
_cell.angle_gamma   90.00
#
_symmetry.space_group_name_H-M   'P 1'
#
loop_
_entity.id
_entity.type
_entity.pdbx_description
1 polymer ?
#
loop_
_entity_poly.entity_id
_entity_poly.type
_entity_poly.pdbx_seq_one_letter_code
_entity_poly.pdbx_strand_id
1 'polypeptide(L)'
;MNSPPKLPSTTNPRGHPTEFDQIIQEKSRNFVGRNFVFTAINEFLQCYSRGYFTIIGAPGSGKSAILAKYVTENPHVVYYNTEFEGKNLADEFLRNICTQLINQYSLNYNSLPDNATEGSWFLSSLLQQISEKLELNQKIIIAIDALNCIDHNSQPLGTNLFYLPRYLPDGVYFLLTRRPFLREKSGLLIETPSQSLDLADFSEENRQDVQAYIEKNLTPLPPLPYEGRGEQKNFSPLLKGEGLEEGSNIKRLIAECENNFMYLSQIINAINEGFYSEGFDFHQLPPGLEAYYQQHLQKMLDEAKEDFSIAVLNVLIQQQKAISTSAIAHIIDADEYDVEQVLENWFEFLHQQRITEENYYSLYHSSFRHWLTKQQIL
;
A
#
# COMPACT_ATOMS: atom_id res chain seq x y z
N MET A 1 -44.46 7.15 -11.14
CA MET A 1 -43.52 8.06 -10.45
C MET A 1 -42.60 7.16 -9.63
N ASN A 2 -41.47 6.77 -10.20
CA ASN A 2 -40.51 5.93 -9.50
C ASN A 2 -39.47 6.86 -8.88
N SER A 3 -39.48 6.94 -7.56
CA SER A 3 -38.40 7.57 -6.80
C SER A 3 -37.08 6.87 -7.13
N PRO A 4 -35.97 7.61 -7.34
CA PRO A 4 -34.67 6.98 -7.51
C PRO A 4 -34.27 6.26 -6.21
N PRO A 5 -33.46 5.19 -6.31
CA PRO A 5 -33.03 4.43 -5.14
C PRO A 5 -32.21 5.34 -4.22
N LYS A 6 -32.61 5.44 -2.95
CA LYS A 6 -31.78 6.07 -1.91
C LYS A 6 -30.50 5.25 -1.76
N LEU A 7 -29.37 5.86 -2.09
CA LEU A 7 -28.05 5.35 -1.73
C LEU A 7 -27.96 5.20 -0.20
N PRO A 8 -27.53 4.05 0.33
CA PRO A 8 -27.23 3.90 1.74
C PRO A 8 -25.89 4.61 2.02
N SER A 9 -25.94 5.92 2.27
CA SER A 9 -24.78 6.64 2.81
C SER A 9 -24.82 6.54 4.34
N THR A 10 -24.42 5.39 4.87
CA THR A 10 -23.97 5.34 6.27
C THR A 10 -22.61 6.04 6.33
N THR A 11 -22.62 7.37 6.48
CA THR A 11 -21.41 8.15 6.78
C THR A 11 -20.98 7.86 8.21
N ASN A 12 -19.73 7.43 8.40
CA ASN A 12 -19.13 7.29 9.72
C ASN A 12 -18.98 8.67 10.39
N PRO A 13 -18.84 8.78 11.74
CA PRO A 13 -18.41 10.01 12.42
C PRO A 13 -17.21 10.74 11.78
N ARG A 14 -16.34 10.05 11.01
CA ARG A 14 -15.21 10.62 10.25
C ARG A 14 -15.56 11.11 8.83
N GLY A 15 -16.80 10.93 8.36
CA GLY A 15 -17.29 11.45 7.08
C GLY A 15 -17.07 10.54 5.86
N HIS A 16 -16.12 9.59 5.92
CA HIS A 16 -15.88 8.62 4.84
C HIS A 16 -16.85 7.41 4.86
N PRO A 17 -16.94 6.63 3.77
CA PRO A 17 -17.75 5.40 3.72
C PRO A 17 -17.35 4.38 4.78
N THR A 18 -18.31 3.66 5.36
CA THR A 18 -18.08 2.66 6.43
C THR A 18 -17.08 1.56 6.08
N GLU A 19 -16.94 1.24 4.79
CA GLU A 19 -15.96 0.26 4.29
C GLU A 19 -14.52 0.71 4.58
N PHE A 20 -14.25 2.02 4.54
CA PHE A 20 -12.93 2.56 4.83
C PHE A 20 -12.58 2.45 6.33
N ASP A 21 -13.58 2.45 7.24
CA ASP A 21 -13.29 2.22 8.67
C ASP A 21 -12.79 0.81 8.95
N GLN A 22 -13.37 -0.17 8.26
CA GLN A 22 -12.97 -1.57 8.43
C GLN A 22 -11.49 -1.73 8.06
N ILE A 23 -11.08 -1.18 6.91
CA ILE A 23 -9.66 -1.25 6.50
C ILE A 23 -8.76 -0.43 7.41
N ILE A 24 -9.18 0.75 7.87
CA ILE A 24 -8.38 1.57 8.79
C ILE A 24 -8.15 0.81 10.09
N GLN A 25 -9.19 0.21 10.66
CA GLN A 25 -9.10 -0.56 11.90
C GLN A 25 -8.26 -1.83 11.72
N GLU A 26 -8.46 -2.56 10.63
CA GLU A 26 -7.70 -3.78 10.33
C GLU A 26 -6.21 -3.47 10.14
N LYS A 27 -5.87 -2.50 9.28
CA LYS A 27 -4.48 -2.19 8.92
C LYS A 27 -3.71 -1.44 10.01
N SER A 28 -4.40 -0.74 10.91
CA SER A 28 -3.78 -0.10 12.08
C SER A 28 -3.67 -1.02 13.30
N ARG A 29 -4.32 -2.20 13.27
CA ARG A 29 -4.29 -3.15 14.38
C ARG A 29 -2.86 -3.64 14.62
N ASN A 30 -2.46 -3.63 15.89
CA ASN A 30 -1.13 -4.05 16.33
C ASN A 30 0.04 -3.30 15.67
N PHE A 31 -0.18 -2.15 15.02
CA PHE A 31 0.86 -1.37 14.35
C PHE A 31 2.09 -1.12 15.23
N VAL A 32 3.29 -1.18 14.63
CA VAL A 32 4.59 -0.98 15.29
C VAL A 32 5.50 -0.16 14.39
N GLY A 33 6.27 0.75 15.00
CA GLY A 33 7.41 1.37 14.34
C GLY A 33 7.04 2.49 13.37
N ARG A 34 7.85 2.63 12.30
CA ARG A 34 7.69 3.61 11.20
C ARG A 34 7.87 5.07 11.61
N ASN A 35 8.57 5.30 12.72
CA ASN A 35 8.82 6.65 13.25
C ASN A 35 9.54 7.54 12.24
N PHE A 36 10.44 6.99 11.42
CA PHE A 36 11.13 7.75 10.37
C PHE A 36 10.15 8.32 9.33
N VAL A 37 9.09 7.57 8.99
CA VAL A 37 8.07 8.03 8.04
C VAL A 37 7.23 9.16 8.63
N PHE A 38 6.75 8.99 9.87
CA PHE A 38 5.97 10.04 10.54
C PHE A 38 6.79 11.30 10.82
N THR A 39 8.08 11.14 11.12
CA THR A 39 9.01 12.26 11.25
C THR A 39 9.13 13.02 9.93
N ALA A 40 9.35 12.33 8.82
CA ALA A 40 9.43 12.95 7.50
C ALA A 40 8.11 13.65 7.09
N ILE A 41 6.95 13.05 7.40
CA ILE A 41 5.64 13.71 7.18
C ILE A 41 5.56 15.00 8.01
N ASN A 42 5.90 14.96 9.30
CA ASN A 42 5.82 16.12 10.17
C ASN A 42 6.78 17.24 9.74
N GLU A 43 8.00 16.89 9.36
CA GLU A 43 8.99 17.83 8.82
C GLU A 43 8.46 18.50 7.54
N PHE A 44 7.90 17.72 6.61
CA PHE A 44 7.28 18.25 5.39
C PHE A 44 6.15 19.23 5.71
N LEU A 45 5.25 18.86 6.62
CA LEU A 45 4.14 19.71 7.07
C LEU A 45 4.61 20.98 7.80
N GLN A 46 5.83 21.02 8.34
CA GLN A 46 6.40 22.20 9.00
C GLN A 46 7.17 23.10 8.04
N CYS A 47 7.87 22.52 7.05
CA CYS A 47 8.73 23.25 6.13
C CYS A 47 7.95 23.93 5.00
N TYR A 48 6.83 23.36 4.58
CA TYR A 48 6.02 23.87 3.49
C TYR A 48 4.66 24.33 4.00
N SER A 49 4.06 25.33 3.34
CA SER A 49 2.71 25.80 3.66
C SER A 49 1.60 24.98 2.97
N ARG A 50 1.96 24.15 1.99
CA ARG A 50 1.08 23.30 1.18
C ARG A 50 1.91 22.26 0.44
N GLY A 51 1.29 21.18 -0.04
CA GLY A 51 1.97 20.27 -0.98
C GLY A 51 1.54 18.82 -0.98
N TYR A 52 2.31 18.00 -1.70
CA TYR A 52 2.10 16.56 -1.84
C TYR A 52 3.25 15.76 -1.19
N PHE A 53 2.93 14.87 -0.27
CA PHE A 53 3.88 13.91 0.29
C PHE A 53 3.52 12.50 -0.16
N THR A 54 4.44 11.80 -0.83
CA THR A 54 4.18 10.46 -1.38
C THR A 54 5.03 9.40 -0.73
N ILE A 55 4.41 8.40 -0.12
CA ILE A 55 5.06 7.19 0.40
C ILE A 55 5.08 6.14 -0.72
N ILE A 56 6.28 5.74 -1.13
CA ILE A 56 6.50 4.74 -2.19
C ILE A 56 7.00 3.45 -1.54
N GLY A 57 6.66 2.30 -2.12
CA GLY A 57 7.27 1.03 -1.74
C GLY A 57 6.59 -0.18 -2.35
N ALA A 58 7.31 -1.30 -2.36
CA ALA A 58 6.88 -2.56 -2.95
C ALA A 58 5.56 -3.13 -2.36
N PRO A 59 4.90 -4.09 -3.02
CA PRO A 59 3.73 -4.77 -2.48
C PRO A 59 4.03 -5.41 -1.11
N GLY A 60 3.14 -5.19 -0.15
CA GLY A 60 3.30 -5.70 1.21
C GLY A 60 4.27 -4.94 2.12
N SER A 61 4.85 -3.81 1.66
CA SER A 61 5.77 -3.00 2.47
C SER A 61 5.14 -2.23 3.64
N GLY A 62 3.80 -2.28 3.82
CA GLY A 62 3.11 -1.64 4.95
C GLY A 62 2.60 -0.21 4.72
N LYS A 63 2.59 0.29 3.47
CA LYS A 63 2.12 1.65 3.12
C LYS A 63 0.71 1.97 3.66
N SER A 64 -0.27 1.12 3.36
CA SER A 64 -1.66 1.31 3.80
C SER A 64 -1.80 1.25 5.32
N ALA A 65 -0.98 0.44 5.99
CA ALA A 65 -0.92 0.42 7.46
C ALA A 65 -0.36 1.73 8.04
N ILE A 66 0.66 2.34 7.41
CA ILE A 66 1.19 3.65 7.82
C ILE A 66 0.10 4.71 7.69
N LEU A 67 -0.60 4.76 6.55
CA LEU A 67 -1.65 5.76 6.31
C LEU A 67 -2.86 5.54 7.23
N ALA A 68 -3.29 4.29 7.44
CA ALA A 68 -4.35 3.93 8.37
C ALA A 68 -4.00 4.34 9.82
N LYS A 69 -2.75 4.13 10.25
CA LYS A 69 -2.25 4.58 11.55
C LYS A 69 -2.30 6.11 11.66
N TYR A 70 -1.83 6.82 10.63
CA TYR A 70 -1.86 8.28 10.58
C TYR A 70 -3.28 8.84 10.73
N VAL A 71 -4.23 8.32 9.94
CA VAL A 71 -5.65 8.75 9.98
C VAL A 71 -6.31 8.39 11.32
N THR A 72 -5.92 7.27 11.93
CA THR A 72 -6.43 6.87 13.25
C THR A 72 -6.02 7.86 14.34
N GLU A 73 -4.78 8.36 14.29
CA GLU A 73 -4.26 9.34 15.24
C GLU A 73 -4.66 10.78 14.90
N ASN A 74 -5.08 11.03 13.66
CA ASN A 74 -5.50 12.34 13.16
C ASN A 74 -6.91 12.25 12.55
N PRO A 75 -7.99 12.22 13.36
CA PRO A 75 -9.36 12.00 12.87
C PRO A 75 -9.92 13.09 11.95
N HIS A 76 -9.22 14.21 11.79
CA HIS A 76 -9.56 15.32 10.90
C HIS A 76 -8.98 15.14 9.49
N VAL A 77 -8.23 14.07 9.25
CA VAL A 77 -7.71 13.74 7.92
C VAL A 77 -8.84 13.15 7.08
N VAL A 78 -9.07 13.71 5.90
CA VAL A 78 -9.98 13.15 4.90
C VAL A 78 -9.30 11.93 4.29
N TYR A 79 -9.93 10.76 4.31
CA TYR A 79 -9.32 9.52 3.84
C TYR A 79 -10.06 8.93 2.64
N TYR A 80 -9.29 8.42 1.68
CA TYR A 80 -9.78 7.69 0.53
C TYR A 80 -8.89 6.50 0.21
N ASN A 81 -9.50 5.36 -0.13
CA ASN A 81 -8.79 4.15 -0.52
C ASN A 81 -9.28 3.69 -1.90
N THR A 82 -8.34 3.54 -2.83
CA THR A 82 -8.59 3.18 -4.23
C THR A 82 -8.65 1.67 -4.50
N GLU A 83 -8.18 0.82 -3.57
CA GLU A 83 -8.16 -0.64 -3.73
C GLU A 83 -9.56 -1.24 -3.61
N PHE A 84 -10.52 -0.51 -3.04
CA PHE A 84 -11.91 -0.94 -3.00
C PHE A 84 -12.54 -0.96 -4.39
N GLU A 85 -13.34 -1.99 -4.65
CA GLU A 85 -14.05 -2.16 -5.91
C GLU A 85 -14.93 -0.93 -6.21
N GLY A 86 -14.77 -0.37 -7.42
CA GLY A 86 -15.47 0.84 -7.86
C GLY A 86 -14.95 2.15 -7.28
N LYS A 87 -13.98 2.13 -6.35
CA LYS A 87 -13.31 3.33 -5.79
C LYS A 87 -12.02 3.70 -6.54
N ASN A 88 -11.75 3.04 -7.65
CA ASN A 88 -10.66 3.36 -8.55
C ASN A 88 -11.05 4.35 -9.66
N LEU A 89 -12.30 4.80 -9.70
CA LEU A 89 -12.83 5.73 -10.71
C LEU A 89 -12.67 7.20 -10.27
N ALA A 90 -12.22 8.05 -11.18
CA ALA A 90 -11.93 9.46 -10.87
C ALA A 90 -13.18 10.28 -10.46
N ASP A 91 -14.33 9.98 -11.02
CA ASP A 91 -15.59 10.63 -10.68
C ASP A 91 -16.10 10.24 -9.29
N GLU A 92 -15.97 8.97 -8.92
CA GLU A 92 -16.29 8.47 -7.58
C GLU A 92 -15.34 9.04 -6.52
N PHE A 93 -14.05 9.15 -6.84
CA PHE A 93 -13.08 9.87 -6.00
C PHE A 93 -13.53 11.31 -5.73
N LEU A 94 -13.83 12.07 -6.78
CA LEU A 94 -14.24 13.46 -6.66
C LEU A 94 -15.54 13.61 -5.86
N ARG A 95 -16.55 12.78 -6.15
CA ARG A 95 -17.81 12.73 -5.38
C ARG A 95 -17.55 12.52 -3.90
N ASN A 96 -16.71 11.53 -3.57
CA ASN A 96 -16.45 11.14 -2.21
C ASN A 96 -15.67 12.22 -1.43
N ILE A 97 -14.51 12.65 -1.94
CA ILE A 97 -13.66 13.65 -1.29
C ILE A 97 -14.41 14.98 -1.14
N CYS A 98 -15.11 15.45 -2.18
CA CYS A 98 -15.84 16.70 -2.09
C CYS A 98 -16.97 16.63 -1.05
N THR A 99 -17.68 15.50 -0.97
CA THR A 99 -18.72 15.29 0.05
C THR A 99 -18.13 15.28 1.45
N GLN A 100 -17.00 14.59 1.66
CA GLN A 100 -16.30 14.58 2.95
C GLN A 100 -15.88 15.99 3.37
N LEU A 101 -15.26 16.76 2.47
CA LEU A 101 -14.81 18.13 2.72
C LEU A 101 -15.99 19.07 3.03
N ILE A 102 -17.09 18.99 2.28
CA ILE A 102 -18.29 19.79 2.53
C ILE A 102 -18.85 19.51 3.94
N ASN A 103 -18.98 18.25 4.31
CA ASN A 103 -19.52 17.83 5.60
C ASN A 103 -18.59 18.24 6.75
N GLN A 104 -17.30 17.96 6.63
CA GLN A 104 -16.30 18.23 7.67
C GLN A 104 -16.17 19.72 7.97
N TYR A 105 -16.22 20.58 6.95
CA TYR A 105 -16.10 22.03 7.10
C TYR A 105 -17.45 22.76 7.11
N SER A 106 -18.57 22.02 7.20
CA SER A 106 -19.93 22.56 7.25
C SER A 106 -20.20 23.64 6.20
N LEU A 107 -19.81 23.36 4.95
CA LEU A 107 -19.98 24.29 3.85
C LEU A 107 -21.45 24.33 3.40
N ASN A 108 -21.92 25.49 2.94
CA ASN A 108 -23.30 25.71 2.53
C ASN A 108 -23.61 25.08 1.15
N TYR A 109 -23.63 23.74 1.08
CA TYR A 109 -24.03 22.99 -0.10
C TYR A 109 -25.18 22.03 0.26
N ASN A 110 -26.27 22.09 -0.50
CA ASN A 110 -27.40 21.16 -0.32
C ASN A 110 -27.15 19.81 -1.03
N SER A 111 -26.38 19.83 -2.11
CA SER A 111 -25.93 18.68 -2.88
C SER A 111 -24.70 19.08 -3.69
N LEU A 112 -23.95 18.10 -4.20
CA LEU A 112 -22.90 18.35 -5.17
C LEU A 112 -23.51 18.91 -6.47
N PRO A 113 -22.85 19.88 -7.14
CA PRO A 113 -23.21 20.29 -8.50
C PRO A 113 -23.18 19.12 -9.49
N ASP A 114 -24.03 19.16 -10.52
CA ASP A 114 -24.12 18.09 -11.52
C ASP A 114 -22.79 17.87 -12.27
N ASN A 115 -22.01 18.93 -12.45
CA ASN A 115 -20.70 18.92 -13.10
C ASN A 115 -19.52 18.85 -12.11
N ALA A 116 -19.76 18.52 -10.84
CA ALA A 116 -18.72 18.48 -9.80
C ALA A 116 -17.61 17.45 -10.07
N THR A 117 -17.89 16.42 -10.87
CA THR A 117 -16.92 15.39 -11.25
C THR A 117 -16.27 15.64 -12.60
N GLU A 118 -16.59 16.76 -13.27
CA GLU A 118 -16.02 17.12 -14.57
C GLU A 118 -14.65 17.80 -14.40
N GLY A 119 -13.64 17.01 -14.03
CA GLY A 119 -12.27 17.48 -13.88
C GLY A 119 -11.98 18.12 -12.52
N SER A 120 -10.91 18.93 -12.45
CA SER A 120 -10.35 19.39 -11.17
C SER A 120 -11.00 20.67 -10.61
N TRP A 121 -11.88 21.34 -11.37
CA TRP A 121 -12.31 22.71 -11.05
C TRP A 121 -13.06 22.80 -9.72
N PHE A 122 -13.97 21.85 -9.46
CA PHE A 122 -14.82 21.89 -8.26
C PHE A 122 -14.00 21.61 -7.01
N LEU A 123 -13.19 20.56 -7.04
CA LEU A 123 -12.26 20.24 -5.96
C LEU A 123 -11.31 21.42 -5.68
N SER A 124 -10.73 22.02 -6.73
CA SER A 124 -9.83 23.17 -6.58
C SER A 124 -10.53 24.38 -5.92
N SER A 125 -11.77 24.67 -6.35
CA SER A 125 -12.59 25.75 -5.76
C SER A 125 -12.94 25.46 -4.30
N LEU A 126 -13.27 24.21 -3.98
CA LEU A 126 -13.60 23.79 -2.62
C LEU A 126 -12.40 23.95 -1.69
N LEU A 127 -11.23 23.48 -2.12
CA LEU A 127 -9.99 23.62 -1.36
C LEU A 127 -9.62 25.08 -1.13
N GLN A 128 -9.81 25.95 -2.13
CA GLN A 128 -9.59 27.39 -2.00
C GLN A 128 -10.53 28.02 -0.96
N GLN A 129 -11.83 27.72 -1.04
CA GLN A 129 -12.84 28.22 -0.10
C GLN A 129 -12.57 27.79 1.35
N ILE A 130 -12.07 26.56 1.55
CA ILE A 130 -11.73 26.08 2.89
C ILE A 130 -10.45 26.75 3.37
N SER A 131 -9.42 26.82 2.52
CA SER A 131 -8.13 27.47 2.81
C SER A 131 -8.32 28.91 3.31
N GLU A 132 -9.19 29.69 2.67
CA GLU A 132 -9.49 31.09 3.06
C GLU A 132 -10.14 31.21 4.45
N LYS A 133 -10.75 30.13 4.96
CA LYS A 133 -11.40 30.08 6.27
C LYS A 133 -10.55 29.43 7.34
N LEU A 134 -9.38 28.88 6.99
CA LEU A 134 -8.49 28.24 7.97
C LEU A 134 -7.94 29.28 8.94
N GLU A 135 -7.95 28.94 10.22
CA GLU A 135 -7.26 29.75 11.24
C GLU A 135 -5.74 29.57 11.12
N LEU A 136 -4.99 30.45 11.79
CA LEU A 136 -3.53 30.37 11.85
C LEU A 136 -3.09 28.98 12.35
N ASN A 137 -2.26 28.28 11.59
CA ASN A 137 -1.75 26.92 11.83
C ASN A 137 -2.76 25.76 11.63
N GLN A 138 -4.00 26.02 11.21
CA GLN A 138 -4.89 24.94 10.78
C GLN A 138 -4.46 24.41 9.41
N LYS A 139 -4.65 23.10 9.21
CA LYS A 139 -4.27 22.39 7.98
C LYS A 139 -5.38 21.44 7.57
N ILE A 140 -5.54 21.27 6.26
CA ILE A 140 -6.36 20.23 5.65
C ILE A 140 -5.41 19.18 5.12
N ILE A 141 -5.62 17.94 5.53
CA ILE A 141 -4.83 16.81 5.05
C ILE A 141 -5.79 15.83 4.40
N ILE A 142 -5.50 15.49 3.14
CA ILE A 142 -6.24 14.51 2.36
C ILE A 142 -5.31 13.32 2.11
N ALA A 143 -5.64 12.19 2.70
CA ALA A 143 -4.90 10.94 2.60
C ALA A 143 -5.52 10.05 1.52
N ILE A 144 -4.74 9.72 0.48
CA ILE A 144 -5.16 8.83 -0.61
C ILE A 144 -4.27 7.59 -0.58
N ASP A 145 -4.89 6.47 -0.24
CA ASP A 145 -4.24 5.16 -0.21
C ASP A 145 -4.24 4.51 -1.59
N ALA A 146 -3.14 3.83 -1.92
CA ALA A 146 -2.95 2.99 -3.10
C ALA A 146 -3.23 3.69 -4.44
N LEU A 147 -2.72 4.91 -4.63
CA LEU A 147 -2.96 5.71 -5.83
C LEU A 147 -2.64 5.00 -7.16
N ASN A 148 -1.76 3.99 -7.15
CA ASN A 148 -1.44 3.14 -8.31
C ASN A 148 -2.60 2.22 -8.77
N CYS A 149 -3.69 2.10 -8.00
CA CYS A 149 -4.85 1.27 -8.36
C CYS A 149 -5.92 2.03 -9.15
N ILE A 150 -5.69 3.30 -9.51
CA ILE A 150 -6.60 4.10 -10.34
C ILE A 150 -6.86 3.42 -11.68
N ASP A 151 -8.11 3.44 -12.13
CA ASP A 151 -8.43 3.07 -13.51
C ASP A 151 -8.06 4.22 -14.44
N HIS A 152 -6.96 4.06 -15.17
CA HIS A 152 -6.50 5.06 -16.13
C HIS A 152 -7.48 5.31 -17.27
N ASN A 153 -8.40 4.39 -17.56
CA ASN A 153 -9.45 4.56 -18.56
C ASN A 153 -10.62 5.41 -18.05
N SER A 154 -10.70 5.65 -16.73
CA SER A 154 -11.74 6.47 -16.10
C SER A 154 -11.54 7.98 -16.29
N GLN A 155 -10.43 8.40 -16.92
CA GLN A 155 -10.11 9.80 -17.17
C GLN A 155 -9.39 9.98 -18.52
N PRO A 156 -9.50 11.14 -19.19
CA PRO A 156 -8.81 11.41 -20.44
C PRO A 156 -7.28 11.32 -20.31
N LEU A 157 -6.62 10.87 -21.37
CA LEU A 157 -5.15 10.82 -21.42
C LEU A 157 -4.54 12.22 -21.22
N GLY A 158 -3.47 12.30 -20.42
CA GLY A 158 -2.75 13.54 -20.14
C GLY A 158 -3.36 14.40 -19.01
N THR A 159 -4.46 13.97 -18.39
CA THR A 159 -4.96 14.61 -17.16
C THR A 159 -4.16 14.15 -15.95
N ASN A 160 -4.16 14.96 -14.89
CA ASN A 160 -3.56 14.54 -13.62
C ASN A 160 -4.35 13.36 -13.03
N LEU A 161 -3.69 12.45 -12.31
CA LEU A 161 -4.38 11.34 -11.62
C LEU A 161 -5.51 11.89 -10.74
N PHE A 162 -6.71 11.31 -10.85
CA PHE A 162 -7.90 11.72 -10.11
C PHE A 162 -8.26 13.21 -10.25
N TYR A 163 -7.80 13.85 -11.32
CA TYR A 163 -7.88 15.30 -11.49
C TYR A 163 -7.35 16.07 -10.27
N LEU A 164 -6.33 15.55 -9.60
CA LEU A 164 -5.69 16.23 -8.49
C LEU A 164 -5.23 17.64 -8.93
N PRO A 165 -5.42 18.69 -8.11
CA PRO A 165 -5.01 20.03 -8.49
C PRO A 165 -3.50 20.14 -8.68
N ARG A 166 -3.05 20.78 -9.77
CA ARG A 166 -1.61 21.05 -9.96
C ARG A 166 -1.08 22.04 -8.93
N TYR A 167 -1.92 23.04 -8.63
CA TYR A 167 -1.68 24.06 -7.62
C TYR A 167 -2.59 23.82 -6.42
N LEU A 168 -2.04 23.98 -5.21
CA LEU A 168 -2.77 23.91 -3.96
C LEU A 168 -2.81 25.29 -3.32
N PRO A 169 -3.88 25.62 -2.58
CA PRO A 169 -3.89 26.79 -1.72
C PRO A 169 -3.14 26.53 -0.41
N ASP A 170 -2.85 27.59 0.36
CA ASP A 170 -2.11 27.45 1.63
C ASP A 170 -2.92 26.63 2.66
N GLY A 171 -2.21 25.86 3.48
CA GLY A 171 -2.81 24.98 4.48
C GLY A 171 -3.34 23.65 3.92
N VAL A 172 -3.20 23.37 2.62
CA VAL A 172 -3.70 22.12 2.00
C VAL A 172 -2.57 21.16 1.67
N TYR A 173 -2.71 19.92 2.14
CA TYR A 173 -1.74 18.86 1.93
C TYR A 173 -2.40 17.57 1.48
N PHE A 174 -1.69 16.84 0.62
CA PHE A 174 -2.04 15.48 0.22
C PHE A 174 -0.99 14.50 0.73
N LEU A 175 -1.43 13.44 1.40
CA LEU A 175 -0.60 12.30 1.75
C LEU A 175 -0.99 11.14 0.83
N LEU A 176 -0.07 10.70 -0.02
CA LEU A 176 -0.30 9.69 -1.03
C LEU A 176 0.48 8.43 -0.67
N THR A 177 -0.10 7.25 -0.89
CA THR A 177 0.68 6.01 -0.96
C THR A 177 0.58 5.42 -2.36
N ARG A 178 1.67 4.82 -2.85
CA ARG A 178 1.65 4.04 -4.09
C ARG A 178 2.80 3.05 -4.19
N ARG A 179 2.70 2.14 -5.15
CA ARG A 179 3.81 1.26 -5.56
C ARG A 179 4.85 2.04 -6.37
N PRO A 180 6.07 1.49 -6.55
CA PRO A 180 7.08 2.09 -7.40
C PRO A 180 6.58 2.27 -8.84
N PHE A 181 7.08 3.28 -9.52
CA PHE A 181 6.71 3.64 -10.89
C PHE A 181 7.93 4.26 -11.57
N LEU A 182 8.00 4.17 -12.89
CA LEU A 182 8.99 4.91 -13.66
C LEU A 182 8.65 6.39 -13.63
N ARG A 183 9.64 7.25 -13.39
CA ARG A 183 9.43 8.71 -13.23
C ARG A 183 8.61 9.32 -14.37
N GLU A 184 8.90 8.90 -15.60
CA GLU A 184 8.21 9.31 -16.83
C GLU A 184 6.71 8.93 -16.82
N LYS A 185 6.37 7.80 -16.16
CA LYS A 185 5.02 7.22 -16.05
C LYS A 185 4.33 7.54 -14.71
N SER A 186 4.81 8.55 -13.98
CA SER A 186 4.22 8.96 -12.69
C SER A 186 2.72 9.27 -12.76
N GLY A 187 2.27 9.86 -13.88
CA GLY A 187 0.91 10.37 -14.05
C GLY A 187 0.55 11.58 -13.18
N LEU A 188 1.32 11.86 -12.12
CA LEU A 188 1.15 13.01 -11.24
C LEU A 188 1.76 14.27 -11.84
N LEU A 189 0.91 15.25 -12.12
CA LEU A 189 1.25 16.57 -12.64
C LEU A 189 1.10 17.60 -11.51
N ILE A 190 2.19 17.88 -10.78
CA ILE A 190 2.16 18.73 -9.58
C ILE A 190 3.07 19.95 -9.79
N GLU A 191 2.57 21.13 -9.43
CA GLU A 191 3.27 22.43 -9.50
C GLU A 191 3.28 23.14 -8.12
N THR A 192 3.30 22.34 -7.04
CA THR A 192 3.48 22.77 -5.65
C THR A 192 4.62 21.99 -5.00
N PRO A 193 5.10 22.37 -3.80
CA PRO A 193 6.09 21.58 -3.09
C PRO A 193 5.65 20.11 -2.99
N SER A 194 6.54 19.21 -3.39
CA SER A 194 6.28 17.78 -3.34
C SER A 194 7.50 17.05 -2.80
N GLN A 195 7.27 16.07 -1.94
CA GLN A 195 8.31 15.19 -1.41
C GLN A 195 7.88 13.74 -1.55
N SER A 196 8.83 12.86 -1.84
CA SER A 196 8.62 11.42 -1.85
C SER A 196 9.54 10.74 -0.86
N LEU A 197 9.04 9.71 -0.20
CA LEU A 197 9.81 8.83 0.67
C LEU A 197 9.62 7.40 0.16
N ASP A 198 10.68 6.82 -0.40
CA ASP A 198 10.67 5.41 -0.76
C ASP A 198 11.07 4.57 0.45
N LEU A 199 10.21 3.64 0.84
CA LEU A 199 10.47 2.74 1.94
C LEU A 199 11.70 1.85 1.67
N ALA A 200 12.05 1.59 0.41
CA ALA A 200 13.22 0.79 0.04
C ALA A 200 14.54 1.44 0.49
N ASP A 201 14.60 2.77 0.61
CA ASP A 201 15.81 3.52 1.00
C ASP A 201 16.15 3.40 2.50
N PHE A 202 15.22 2.88 3.32
CA PHE A 202 15.32 2.81 4.78
C PHE A 202 15.43 1.36 5.27
N SER A 203 16.35 0.58 4.66
CA SER A 203 16.46 -0.87 4.89
C SER A 203 16.74 -1.24 6.35
N GLU A 204 17.51 -0.41 7.07
CA GLU A 204 17.87 -0.64 8.47
C GLU A 204 16.71 -0.34 9.42
N GLU A 205 16.03 0.79 9.23
CA GLU A 205 14.85 1.17 10.01
C GLU A 205 13.71 0.18 9.79
N ASN A 206 13.48 -0.25 8.54
CA ASN A 206 12.51 -1.31 8.24
C ASN A 206 12.83 -2.61 8.97
N ARG A 207 14.11 -3.00 9.04
CA ARG A 207 14.53 -4.22 9.74
C ARG A 207 14.28 -4.12 11.23
N GLN A 208 14.54 -2.96 11.83
CA GLN A 208 14.24 -2.70 13.24
C GLN A 208 12.73 -2.78 13.52
N ASP A 209 11.91 -2.17 12.65
CA ASP A 209 10.46 -2.20 12.77
C ASP A 209 9.89 -3.63 12.64
N VAL A 210 10.44 -4.44 11.71
CA VAL A 210 10.11 -5.86 11.57
C VAL A 210 10.43 -6.62 12.85
N GLN A 211 11.64 -6.43 13.39
CA GLN A 211 12.05 -7.10 14.61
C GLN A 211 11.10 -6.75 15.76
N ALA A 212 10.81 -5.45 15.95
CA ALA A 212 9.87 -4.99 16.97
C ALA A 212 8.45 -5.54 16.76
N TYR A 213 8.01 -5.70 15.51
CA TYR A 213 6.71 -6.30 15.19
C TYR A 213 6.66 -7.78 15.56
N ILE A 214 7.71 -8.55 15.25
CA ILE A 214 7.84 -9.96 15.63
C ILE A 214 7.82 -10.10 17.14
N GLU A 215 8.65 -9.34 17.83
CA GLU A 215 8.72 -9.35 19.30
C GLU A 215 7.35 -9.06 19.91
N LYS A 216 6.65 -8.01 19.47
CA LYS A 216 5.33 -7.66 20.01
C LYS A 216 4.26 -8.76 19.81
N ASN A 217 4.26 -9.43 18.65
CA ASN A 217 3.20 -10.39 18.30
C ASN A 217 3.53 -11.83 18.70
N LEU A 218 4.80 -12.18 18.92
CA LEU A 218 5.23 -13.52 19.34
C LEU A 218 5.58 -13.62 20.84
N THR A 219 5.77 -12.50 21.55
CA THR A 219 5.95 -12.56 23.01
C THR A 219 4.62 -12.94 23.66
N PRO A 220 4.56 -13.96 24.54
CA PRO A 220 3.34 -14.27 25.26
C PRO A 220 2.90 -13.05 26.05
N LEU A 221 1.63 -12.64 25.88
CA LEU A 221 1.01 -11.69 26.81
C LEU A 221 1.20 -12.25 28.23
N PRO A 222 1.72 -11.47 29.19
CA PRO A 222 1.89 -11.94 30.55
C PRO A 222 0.56 -12.51 31.03
N PRO A 223 0.52 -13.71 31.65
CA PRO A 223 -0.72 -14.26 32.13
C PRO A 223 -1.33 -13.27 33.12
N LEU A 224 -2.54 -12.79 32.81
CA LEU A 224 -3.36 -12.11 33.80
C LEU A 224 -3.43 -13.00 35.05
N PRO A 225 -3.32 -12.45 36.27
CA PRO A 225 -3.45 -13.25 37.48
C PRO A 225 -4.86 -13.87 37.49
N TYR A 226 -4.93 -15.16 37.18
CA TYR A 226 -6.14 -15.96 37.16
C TYR A 226 -6.56 -16.28 38.59
N GLU A 227 -7.69 -15.72 39.04
CA GLU A 227 -8.50 -16.33 40.09
C GLU A 227 -9.70 -17.05 39.45
N GLY A 228 -9.68 -18.40 39.52
CA GLY A 228 -10.91 -19.19 39.54
C GLY A 228 -11.40 -19.83 38.22
N ARG A 229 -11.32 -21.17 38.20
CA ARG A 229 -12.21 -22.16 37.54
C ARG A 229 -12.30 -22.19 36.00
N GLY A 230 -11.90 -23.35 35.47
CA GLY A 230 -12.46 -23.93 34.24
C GLY A 230 -11.54 -23.77 33.03
N GLU A 231 -11.11 -24.90 32.48
CA GLU A 231 -10.14 -25.00 31.39
C GLU A 231 -10.59 -24.29 30.11
N GLN A 232 -10.00 -23.12 29.83
CA GLN A 232 -9.75 -22.66 28.46
C GLN A 232 -8.30 -22.21 28.37
N LYS A 233 -7.48 -23.14 27.89
CA LYS A 233 -6.07 -22.96 27.59
C LYS A 233 -5.93 -22.07 26.34
N ASN A 234 -5.99 -20.74 26.49
CA ASN A 234 -5.49 -19.82 25.47
C ASN A 234 -3.96 -19.81 25.52
N PHE A 235 -3.35 -20.80 24.87
CA PHE A 235 -1.90 -20.89 24.69
C PHE A 235 -1.60 -20.46 23.25
N SER A 236 -0.74 -19.46 23.08
CA SER A 236 -0.10 -19.18 21.80
C SER A 236 0.59 -20.47 21.32
N PRO A 237 0.40 -20.89 20.05
CA PRO A 237 0.91 -22.18 19.57
C PRO A 237 2.40 -22.15 19.20
N LEU A 238 3.13 -21.05 19.39
CA LEU A 238 4.56 -21.06 19.09
C LEU A 238 5.36 -21.64 20.27
N LEU A 239 5.64 -22.94 20.14
CA LEU A 239 6.78 -23.71 20.67
C LEU A 239 6.69 -24.17 22.13
N LYS A 240 6.16 -25.38 22.33
CA LYS A 240 6.72 -26.29 23.33
C LYS A 240 8.08 -26.77 22.80
N GLY A 241 9.15 -26.04 23.06
CA GLY A 241 10.49 -26.45 22.67
C GLY A 241 11.53 -25.40 23.04
N GLU A 242 12.29 -25.68 24.09
CA GLU A 242 13.60 -25.13 24.46
C GLU A 242 14.03 -23.80 23.81
N GLY A 243 14.25 -22.76 24.62
CA GLY A 243 14.58 -21.38 24.22
C GLY A 243 15.86 -21.15 23.38
N LEU A 244 16.47 -22.21 22.84
CA LEU A 244 17.51 -22.14 21.79
C LEU A 244 16.90 -22.23 20.37
N GLU A 245 15.79 -22.95 20.17
CA GLU A 245 15.10 -23.05 18.86
C GLU A 245 14.27 -21.79 18.55
N GLU A 246 13.68 -21.17 19.58
CA GLU A 246 12.94 -19.91 19.48
C GLU A 246 13.79 -18.79 18.84
N GLY A 247 15.03 -18.62 19.33
CA GLY A 247 15.96 -17.61 18.79
C GLY A 247 16.44 -17.91 17.37
N SER A 248 16.49 -19.19 16.97
CA SER A 248 16.85 -19.60 15.60
C SER A 248 15.70 -19.33 14.62
N ASN A 249 14.46 -19.64 15.02
CA ASN A 249 13.27 -19.44 14.19
C ASN A 249 12.95 -17.96 13.98
N ILE A 250 13.13 -17.11 15.00
CA ILE A 250 12.97 -15.66 14.86
C ILE A 250 13.99 -15.07 13.89
N LYS A 251 15.27 -15.46 14.01
CA LYS A 251 16.31 -15.02 13.07
C LYS A 251 16.02 -15.44 11.64
N ARG A 252 15.53 -16.67 11.45
CA ARG A 252 15.11 -17.15 10.14
C ARG A 252 13.92 -16.36 9.61
N LEU A 253 12.89 -16.10 10.42
CA LEU A 253 11.73 -15.29 10.02
C LEU A 253 12.12 -13.86 9.63
N ILE A 254 13.03 -13.22 10.38
CA ILE A 254 13.56 -11.90 10.04
C ILE A 254 14.27 -11.92 8.68
N ALA A 255 15.04 -12.97 8.38
CA ALA A 255 15.72 -13.10 7.10
C ALA A 255 14.72 -13.34 5.94
N GLU A 256 13.81 -14.30 6.08
CA GLU A 256 12.84 -14.70 5.04
C GLU A 256 11.76 -13.64 4.78
N CYS A 257 11.46 -12.77 5.76
CA CYS A 257 10.45 -11.73 5.55
C CYS A 257 10.92 -10.65 4.58
N GLU A 258 12.23 -10.43 4.41
CA GLU A 258 12.80 -9.40 3.52
C GLU A 258 12.12 -8.02 3.67
N ASN A 259 11.85 -7.59 4.91
CA ASN A 259 11.12 -6.36 5.23
C ASN A 259 9.67 -6.28 4.68
N ASN A 260 9.09 -7.41 4.28
CA ASN A 260 7.73 -7.52 3.79
C ASN A 260 6.74 -7.80 4.93
N PHE A 261 6.00 -6.77 5.33
CA PHE A 261 5.03 -6.86 6.43
C PHE A 261 3.78 -7.68 6.06
N MET A 262 3.40 -7.76 4.77
CA MET A 262 2.30 -8.65 4.36
C MET A 262 2.68 -10.11 4.56
N TYR A 263 3.86 -10.52 4.09
CA TYR A 263 4.40 -11.86 4.35
C TYR A 263 4.40 -12.15 5.85
N LEU A 264 5.01 -11.26 6.63
CA LEU A 264 5.14 -11.42 8.07
C LEU A 264 3.79 -11.52 8.79
N SER A 265 2.84 -10.65 8.45
CA SER A 265 1.50 -10.66 9.05
C SER A 265 0.74 -11.95 8.73
N GLN A 266 0.82 -12.45 7.50
CA GLN A 266 0.17 -13.71 7.11
C GLN A 266 0.77 -14.90 7.84
N ILE A 267 2.10 -14.95 7.95
CA ILE A 267 2.80 -16.01 8.68
C ILE A 267 2.44 -15.97 10.18
N ILE A 268 2.46 -14.80 10.83
CA ILE A 268 2.07 -14.66 12.24
C ILE A 268 0.60 -15.00 12.48
N ASN A 269 -0.31 -14.65 11.56
CA ASN A 269 -1.72 -15.04 11.68
C ASN A 269 -1.88 -16.57 11.56
N ALA A 270 -1.23 -17.18 10.58
CA ALA A 270 -1.26 -18.64 10.39
C ALA A 270 -0.69 -19.38 11.60
N ILE A 271 0.37 -18.84 12.23
CA ILE A 271 0.85 -19.32 13.52
C ILE A 271 -0.28 -19.32 14.53
N ASN A 272 -0.88 -18.15 14.78
CA ASN A 272 -1.86 -17.98 15.85
C ASN A 272 -3.09 -18.87 15.65
N GLU A 273 -3.42 -19.20 14.40
CA GLU A 273 -4.48 -20.13 14.02
C GLU A 273 -4.09 -21.61 14.12
N GLY A 274 -2.84 -21.92 14.46
CA GLY A 274 -2.34 -23.29 14.59
C GLY A 274 -2.11 -23.99 13.25
N PHE A 275 -1.90 -23.24 12.17
CA PHE A 275 -1.67 -23.79 10.83
C PHE A 275 -0.40 -24.64 10.74
N TYR A 276 0.63 -24.29 11.52
CA TYR A 276 1.90 -25.00 11.58
C TYR A 276 1.90 -25.98 12.76
N SER A 277 1.80 -27.28 12.46
CA SER A 277 1.60 -28.34 13.46
C SER A 277 2.87 -28.72 14.23
N GLU A 278 4.01 -28.89 13.55
CA GLU A 278 5.31 -29.24 14.14
C GLU A 278 6.44 -28.73 13.25
N GLY A 279 7.32 -27.88 13.79
CA GLY A 279 8.38 -27.26 13.01
C GLY A 279 7.88 -26.16 12.08
N PHE A 280 8.58 -25.03 12.07
CA PHE A 280 8.23 -23.90 11.21
C PHE A 280 8.64 -24.20 9.76
N ASP A 281 7.74 -24.77 8.96
CA ASP A 281 8.01 -24.97 7.53
C ASP A 281 7.61 -23.73 6.71
N PHE A 282 8.60 -22.88 6.47
CA PHE A 282 8.49 -21.70 5.61
C PHE A 282 8.14 -22.03 4.15
N HIS A 283 8.24 -23.29 3.72
CA HIS A 283 7.83 -23.70 2.37
C HIS A 283 6.33 -23.92 2.23
N GLN A 284 5.59 -24.04 3.34
CA GLN A 284 4.13 -24.10 3.34
C GLN A 284 3.56 -22.70 3.53
N LEU A 285 2.98 -22.16 2.46
CA LEU A 285 2.39 -20.82 2.48
C LEU A 285 1.00 -20.85 3.12
N PRO A 286 0.67 -19.88 3.98
CA PRO A 286 -0.69 -19.70 4.44
C PRO A 286 -1.64 -19.41 3.28
N PRO A 287 -2.91 -19.86 3.33
CA PRO A 287 -3.89 -19.61 2.27
C PRO A 287 -4.05 -18.13 1.92
N GLY A 288 -3.99 -17.24 2.91
CA GLY A 288 -4.09 -15.79 2.68
C GLY A 288 -2.91 -15.21 1.88
N LEU A 289 -1.71 -15.75 2.08
CA LEU A 289 -0.52 -15.34 1.32
C LEU A 289 -0.51 -15.91 -0.10
N GLU A 290 -1.00 -17.14 -0.27
CA GLU A 290 -1.16 -17.75 -1.59
C GLU A 290 -2.19 -16.99 -2.45
N ALA A 291 -3.36 -16.67 -1.89
CA ALA A 291 -4.37 -15.86 -2.58
C ALA A 291 -3.82 -14.48 -2.97
N TYR A 292 -3.01 -13.86 -2.09
CA TYR A 292 -2.35 -12.59 -2.37
C TYR A 292 -1.37 -12.68 -3.55
N TYR A 293 -0.55 -13.73 -3.61
CA TYR A 293 0.36 -13.97 -4.73
C TYR A 293 -0.38 -14.32 -6.02
N GLN A 294 -1.49 -15.05 -5.94
CA GLN A 294 -2.32 -15.35 -7.10
C GLN A 294 -2.89 -14.09 -7.74
N GLN A 295 -3.36 -13.12 -6.95
CA GLN A 295 -3.83 -11.83 -7.44
C GLN A 295 -2.72 -11.05 -8.16
N HIS A 296 -1.49 -11.09 -7.64
CA HIS A 296 -0.35 -10.44 -8.30
C HIS A 296 -0.03 -11.08 -9.65
N LEU A 297 0.01 -12.41 -9.71
CA LEU A 297 0.26 -13.13 -10.96
C LEU A 297 -0.82 -12.82 -12.00
N GLN A 298 -2.10 -12.83 -11.60
CA GLN A 298 -3.19 -12.50 -12.50
C GLN A 298 -3.01 -11.09 -13.09
N LYS A 299 -2.71 -10.09 -12.25
CA LYS A 299 -2.48 -8.72 -12.72
C LYS A 299 -1.27 -8.62 -13.65
N MET A 300 -0.18 -9.35 -13.36
CA MET A 300 0.98 -9.39 -14.24
C MET A 300 0.66 -9.99 -15.63
N LEU A 301 -0.20 -11.00 -15.69
CA LEU A 301 -0.54 -11.69 -16.95
C LEU A 301 -1.65 -10.98 -17.74
N ASP A 302 -2.64 -10.39 -17.08
CA ASP A 302 -3.75 -9.67 -17.73
C ASP A 302 -3.26 -8.47 -18.57
N GLU A 303 -2.11 -7.88 -18.21
CA GLU A 303 -1.51 -6.72 -18.88
C GLU A 303 -0.53 -7.10 -20.02
N ALA A 304 -0.30 -8.39 -20.29
CA ALA A 304 0.86 -8.85 -21.04
C ALA A 304 0.53 -9.80 -22.22
N LYS A 305 1.42 -9.88 -23.23
CA LYS A 305 1.32 -10.91 -24.29
C LYS A 305 1.66 -12.26 -23.65
N GLU A 306 0.66 -13.13 -23.44
CA GLU A 306 0.76 -14.31 -22.56
C GLU A 306 2.07 -15.10 -22.74
N ASP A 307 2.35 -15.64 -23.93
CA ASP A 307 3.52 -16.51 -24.15
C ASP A 307 4.87 -15.81 -23.94
N PHE A 308 5.03 -14.60 -24.49
CA PHE A 308 6.29 -13.85 -24.39
C PHE A 308 6.57 -13.41 -22.95
N SER A 309 5.52 -12.95 -22.27
CA SER A 309 5.65 -12.44 -20.91
C SER A 309 5.93 -13.59 -19.95
N ILE A 310 5.29 -14.75 -20.15
CA ILE A 310 5.61 -15.98 -19.42
C ILE A 310 7.09 -16.36 -19.61
N ALA A 311 7.66 -16.23 -20.81
CA ALA A 311 9.09 -16.49 -21.03
C ALA A 311 9.99 -15.53 -20.22
N VAL A 312 9.68 -14.23 -20.20
CA VAL A 312 10.38 -13.23 -19.36
C VAL A 312 10.25 -13.58 -17.87
N LEU A 313 9.05 -13.94 -17.41
CA LEU A 313 8.79 -14.34 -16.03
C LEU A 313 9.58 -15.59 -15.64
N ASN A 314 9.67 -16.58 -16.53
CA ASN A 314 10.41 -17.81 -16.30
C ASN A 314 11.90 -17.54 -16.11
N VAL A 315 12.50 -16.59 -16.84
CA VAL A 315 13.87 -16.15 -16.58
C VAL A 315 13.99 -15.53 -15.18
N LEU A 316 13.09 -14.62 -14.81
CA LEU A 316 13.10 -13.97 -13.48
C LEU A 316 12.94 -14.99 -12.34
N ILE A 317 12.14 -16.05 -12.53
CA ILE A 317 11.94 -17.10 -11.52
C ILE A 317 13.23 -17.90 -11.28
N GLN A 318 13.93 -18.24 -12.37
CA GLN A 318 15.15 -19.07 -12.32
C GLN A 318 16.35 -18.34 -11.71
N GLN A 319 16.37 -17.00 -11.77
CA GLN A 319 17.46 -16.21 -11.22
C GLN A 319 17.25 -15.90 -9.73
N GLN A 320 18.26 -16.20 -8.92
CA GLN A 320 18.27 -15.78 -7.50
C GLN A 320 18.76 -14.34 -7.31
N LYS A 321 19.53 -13.83 -8.27
CA LYS A 321 20.07 -12.47 -8.27
C LYS A 321 19.36 -11.64 -9.34
N ALA A 322 19.40 -10.33 -9.18
CA ALA A 322 18.87 -9.42 -10.18
C ALA A 322 19.59 -9.63 -11.52
N ILE A 323 18.85 -9.53 -12.62
CA ILE A 323 19.32 -9.78 -13.99
C ILE A 323 19.02 -8.56 -14.87
N SER A 324 19.91 -8.24 -15.82
CA SER A 324 19.73 -7.10 -16.72
C SER A 324 18.74 -7.41 -17.86
N THR A 325 18.13 -6.36 -18.42
CA THR A 325 17.25 -6.47 -19.60
C THR A 325 17.94 -7.20 -20.76
N SER A 326 19.17 -6.79 -21.08
CA SER A 326 20.01 -7.39 -22.12
C SER A 326 20.26 -8.89 -21.91
N ALA A 327 20.49 -9.32 -20.66
CA ALA A 327 20.69 -10.72 -20.33
C ALA A 327 19.39 -11.54 -20.47
N ILE A 328 18.24 -10.98 -20.06
CA ILE A 328 16.94 -11.63 -20.26
C ILE A 328 16.68 -11.81 -21.76
N ALA A 329 16.83 -10.75 -22.55
CA ALA A 329 16.63 -10.76 -23.99
C ALA A 329 17.49 -11.82 -24.70
N HIS A 330 18.76 -11.94 -24.30
CA HIS A 330 19.65 -12.98 -24.82
C HIS A 330 19.21 -14.41 -24.44
N ILE A 331 18.66 -14.64 -23.24
CA ILE A 331 18.23 -15.97 -22.78
C ILE A 331 17.02 -16.47 -23.58
N ILE A 332 16.07 -15.58 -23.89
CA ILE A 332 14.83 -15.93 -24.60
C ILE A 332 14.89 -15.66 -26.11
N ASP A 333 16.06 -15.29 -26.63
CA ASP A 333 16.29 -14.92 -28.05
C ASP A 333 15.26 -13.91 -28.57
N ALA A 334 15.15 -12.77 -27.87
CA ALA A 334 14.17 -11.73 -28.17
C ALA A 334 14.78 -10.33 -28.23
N ASP A 335 13.98 -9.37 -28.69
CA ASP A 335 14.35 -7.96 -28.72
C ASP A 335 14.37 -7.35 -27.32
N GLU A 336 15.41 -6.57 -27.02
CA GLU A 336 15.60 -5.93 -25.71
C GLU A 336 14.48 -4.93 -25.38
N TYR A 337 13.94 -4.23 -26.38
CA TYR A 337 12.85 -3.29 -26.21
C TYR A 337 11.55 -4.00 -25.81
N ASP A 338 11.27 -5.17 -26.39
CA ASP A 338 10.09 -5.96 -26.02
C ASP A 338 10.20 -6.46 -24.57
N VAL A 339 11.39 -6.88 -24.14
CA VAL A 339 11.64 -7.25 -22.73
C VAL A 339 11.49 -6.05 -21.81
N GLU A 340 12.07 -4.90 -22.18
CA GLU A 340 11.95 -3.66 -21.41
C GLU A 340 10.47 -3.30 -21.20
N GLN A 341 9.65 -3.30 -22.25
CA GLN A 341 8.20 -3.05 -22.16
C GLN A 341 7.50 -3.94 -21.12
N VAL A 342 7.83 -5.24 -21.08
CA VAL A 342 7.27 -6.17 -20.09
C VAL A 342 7.72 -5.80 -18.68
N LEU A 343 9.01 -5.53 -18.48
CA LEU A 343 9.56 -5.15 -17.17
C LEU A 343 9.02 -3.79 -16.69
N GLU A 344 8.81 -2.84 -17.59
CA GLU A 344 8.20 -1.55 -17.28
C GLU A 344 6.74 -1.67 -16.84
N ASN A 345 5.98 -2.61 -17.43
CA ASN A 345 4.60 -2.89 -17.01
C ASN A 345 4.57 -3.58 -15.64
N TRP A 346 5.52 -4.48 -15.39
CA TRP A 346 5.64 -5.18 -14.11
C TRP A 346 6.41 -4.42 -13.05
N PHE A 347 6.76 -3.16 -13.29
CA PHE A 347 7.63 -2.38 -12.43
C PHE A 347 7.18 -2.39 -10.96
N GLU A 348 5.87 -2.39 -10.69
CA GLU A 348 5.32 -2.43 -9.34
C GLU A 348 5.55 -3.76 -8.59
N PHE A 349 5.92 -4.83 -9.30
CA PHE A 349 6.24 -6.16 -8.78
C PHE A 349 7.73 -6.49 -8.85
N LEU A 350 8.55 -5.54 -9.29
CA LEU A 350 9.99 -5.71 -9.45
C LEU A 350 10.76 -4.82 -8.48
N HIS A 351 11.95 -5.29 -8.13
CA HIS A 351 12.98 -4.49 -7.49
C HIS A 351 14.04 -4.17 -8.54
N GLN A 352 14.26 -2.88 -8.78
CA GLN A 352 15.26 -2.39 -9.72
C GLN A 352 16.52 -1.97 -8.96
N GLN A 353 17.67 -2.46 -9.41
CA GLN A 353 18.97 -2.05 -8.94
C GLN A 353 19.76 -1.48 -10.11
N ARG A 354 20.22 -0.25 -10.00
CA ARG A 354 21.14 0.32 -10.97
C ARG A 354 22.57 -0.05 -10.58
N ILE A 355 23.20 -0.91 -11.37
CA ILE A 355 24.59 -1.30 -11.17
C ILE A 355 25.37 -0.74 -12.35
N THR A 356 26.30 0.17 -12.07
CA THR A 356 27.01 0.97 -13.09
C THR A 356 26.04 1.80 -13.95
N GLU A 357 25.80 1.41 -15.20
CA GLU A 357 24.90 2.09 -16.13
C GLU A 357 23.69 1.23 -16.56
N GLU A 358 23.65 -0.04 -16.15
CA GLU A 358 22.56 -0.97 -16.48
C GLU A 358 21.59 -1.15 -15.30
N ASN A 359 20.33 -1.38 -15.66
CA ASN A 359 19.27 -1.71 -14.73
C ASN A 359 19.17 -3.22 -14.59
N TYR A 360 19.20 -3.69 -13.35
CA TYR A 360 19.01 -5.09 -12.98
C TYR A 360 17.67 -5.23 -12.26
N TYR A 361 16.95 -6.30 -12.59
CA TYR A 361 15.61 -6.56 -12.09
C TYR A 361 15.55 -7.89 -11.36
N SER A 362 14.84 -7.91 -10.24
CA SER A 362 14.42 -9.12 -9.53
C SER A 362 12.97 -8.98 -9.10
N LEU A 363 12.30 -10.09 -8.79
CA LEU A 363 10.99 -10.03 -8.15
C LEU A 363 11.07 -9.34 -6.78
N TYR A 364 9.99 -8.66 -6.38
CA TYR A 364 9.96 -7.85 -5.16
C TYR A 364 10.14 -8.65 -3.86
N HIS A 365 9.94 -9.97 -3.87
CA HIS A 365 10.04 -10.83 -2.69
C HIS A 365 10.40 -12.27 -3.06
N SER A 366 11.31 -12.90 -2.31
CA SER A 366 11.77 -14.26 -2.61
C SER A 366 10.71 -15.34 -2.40
N SER A 367 9.80 -15.19 -1.44
CA SER A 367 8.69 -16.14 -1.24
C SER A 367 7.71 -16.10 -2.42
N PHE A 368 7.49 -14.93 -3.03
CA PHE A 368 6.70 -14.83 -4.27
C PHE A 368 7.37 -15.60 -5.42
N ARG A 369 8.69 -15.43 -5.60
CA ARG A 369 9.49 -16.20 -6.58
C ARG A 369 9.39 -17.71 -6.36
N HIS A 370 9.51 -18.16 -5.11
CA HIS A 370 9.40 -19.57 -4.75
C HIS A 370 8.01 -20.14 -5.04
N TRP A 371 6.97 -19.37 -4.71
CA TRP A 371 5.59 -19.74 -5.04
C TRP A 371 5.38 -19.88 -6.56
N LEU A 372 5.87 -18.92 -7.36
CA LEU A 372 5.78 -18.98 -8.82
C LEU A 372 6.45 -20.24 -9.40
N THR A 373 7.57 -20.68 -8.83
CA THR A 373 8.26 -21.92 -9.25
C THR A 373 7.36 -23.15 -9.11
N LYS A 374 6.46 -23.18 -8.12
CA LYS A 374 5.56 -24.30 -7.86
C LYS A 374 4.32 -24.30 -8.75
N GLN A 375 3.90 -23.13 -9.26
CA GLN A 375 2.68 -23.00 -10.06
C GLN A 375 2.79 -23.63 -11.46
N GLN A 376 3.97 -24.18 -11.83
CA GLN A 376 4.20 -24.80 -13.15
C GLN A 376 3.70 -23.90 -14.28
N ILE A 377 4.12 -22.64 -14.30
CA ILE A 377 3.84 -21.69 -15.39
C ILE A 377 4.72 -22.04 -16.64
N LEU A 378 4.86 -23.34 -16.89
CA LEU A 378 5.69 -23.97 -17.93
C LEU A 378 4.81 -24.61 -19.00
#